data_AF-A0A947UCR1-F1
#
_entry.id   AF-A0A947UCR1-F1
#
_cell.length_a   1.000
_cell.length_b   1.000
_cell.length_c   1.000
_cell.angle_alpha   90.00
_cell.angle_beta   90.00
_cell.angle_gamma   90.00
#
_symmetry.space_group_name_H-M   'P 1'
#
loop_
_entity.id
_entity.type
_entity.pdbx_description
1 polymer ?
#
loop_
_entity_poly.entity_id
_entity_poly.type
_entity_poly.pdbx_seq_one_letter_code
_entity_poly.pdbx_strand_id
1 'polypeptide(L)'
;MTHVLLALVSGAISGAMLLALSHLAPTFGAGSMVRDIDRPVLLGRSVTRRASHVMGMAVYLALCAVFGAAFAVFVDLGVISGYGMIPIFAWGAVFACLHGLITLPLEGHGLFGMKEDAWFPIDLVVMSLLWAVVFWWLMQLWSGIVSFS
;
A
#
# COMPACT_ATOMS: atom_id res chain seq x y z
N MET A 1 18.78 13.46 1.83
CA MET A 1 17.50 14.18 2.09
C MET A 1 16.59 14.25 0.88
N THR A 2 17.07 14.67 -0.31
CA THR A 2 16.23 14.79 -1.52
C THR A 2 15.60 13.45 -1.94
N HIS A 3 16.37 12.35 -1.90
CA HIS A 3 15.87 11.02 -2.26
C HIS A 3 14.78 10.48 -1.31
N VAL A 4 14.87 10.80 -0.01
CA VAL A 4 13.86 10.40 0.98
C VAL A 4 12.52 11.10 0.72
N LEU A 5 12.56 12.41 0.42
CA LEU A 5 11.37 13.17 0.03
C LEU A 5 10.74 12.64 -1.26
N LEU A 6 11.57 12.37 -2.28
CA LEU A 6 11.09 11.79 -3.54
C LEU A 6 10.45 10.42 -3.34
N ALA A 7 11.04 9.57 -2.50
CA ALA A 7 10.49 8.24 -2.21
C ALA A 7 9.23 8.31 -1.35
N LEU A 8 9.15 9.25 -0.41
CA LEU A 8 7.93 9.50 0.36
C LEU A 8 6.77 9.90 -0.57
N VAL A 9 7.01 10.87 -1.44
CA VAL A 9 6.01 11.36 -2.41
C VAL A 9 5.65 10.26 -3.41
N SER A 10 6.63 9.54 -3.94
CA SER A 10 6.39 8.42 -4.88
C SER A 10 5.57 7.31 -4.22
N GLY A 11 5.88 6.96 -2.96
CA GLY A 11 5.11 6.00 -2.20
C GLY A 11 3.65 6.44 -2.02
N ALA A 12 3.43 7.71 -1.65
CA ALA A 12 2.10 8.29 -1.50
C ALA A 12 1.31 8.31 -2.82
N ILE A 13 1.94 8.71 -3.94
CA ILE A 13 1.31 8.73 -5.27
C ILE A 13 0.94 7.32 -5.71
N SER A 14 1.86 6.35 -5.59
CA SER A 14 1.57 4.94 -5.89
C SER A 14 0.37 4.44 -5.08
N GLY A 15 0.35 4.72 -3.77
CA GLY A 15 -0.78 4.39 -2.90
C GLY A 15 -2.08 5.04 -3.37
N ALA A 16 -2.07 6.34 -3.68
CA ALA A 16 -3.25 7.07 -4.15
C ALA A 16 -3.79 6.52 -5.48
N MET A 17 -2.92 6.16 -6.41
CA MET A 17 -3.32 5.54 -7.68
C MET A 17 -4.02 4.21 -7.45
N LEU A 18 -3.47 3.34 -6.62
CA LEU A 18 -4.07 2.04 -6.32
C LEU A 18 -5.37 2.17 -5.52
N LEU A 19 -5.42 3.12 -4.61
CA LEU A 19 -6.63 3.45 -3.87
C LEU A 19 -7.74 3.92 -4.83
N ALA A 20 -7.41 4.73 -5.83
CA ALA A 20 -8.38 5.12 -6.86
C ALA A 20 -8.83 3.91 -7.70
N LEU A 21 -7.89 3.04 -8.09
CA LEU A 21 -8.19 1.83 -8.84
C LEU A 21 -9.05 0.85 -8.04
N SER A 22 -8.85 0.71 -6.73
CA SER A 22 -9.66 -0.17 -5.88
C SER A 22 -11.11 0.31 -5.73
N HIS A 23 -11.38 1.59 -5.96
CA HIS A 23 -12.76 2.11 -6.05
C HIS A 23 -13.40 1.87 -7.43
N LEU A 24 -12.59 1.64 -8.48
CA LEU A 24 -13.05 1.27 -9.82
C LEU A 24 -13.14 -0.25 -10.02
N ALA A 25 -12.38 -1.03 -9.28
CA ALA A 25 -12.35 -2.49 -9.34
C ALA A 25 -13.70 -3.20 -9.08
N PRO A 26 -14.63 -2.70 -8.22
CA PRO A 26 -15.91 -3.36 -7.97
C PRO A 26 -16.77 -3.49 -9.23
N THR A 27 -16.54 -2.64 -10.23
CA THR A 27 -17.22 -2.70 -11.53
C THR A 27 -16.78 -3.90 -12.39
N PHE A 28 -15.66 -4.54 -12.05
CA PHE A 28 -15.04 -5.64 -12.81
C PHE A 28 -14.95 -6.96 -12.02
N GLY A 29 -15.37 -6.97 -10.75
CA GLY A 29 -15.28 -8.14 -9.86
C GLY A 29 -16.32 -9.22 -10.15
N ALA A 30 -15.88 -10.47 -10.26
CA ALA A 30 -16.73 -11.64 -10.49
C ALA A 30 -17.53 -12.03 -9.22
N GLY A 31 -18.70 -11.42 -9.03
CA GLY A 31 -19.85 -12.00 -8.32
C GLY A 31 -19.81 -12.16 -6.79
N SER A 32 -18.64 -12.10 -6.15
CA SER A 32 -18.49 -12.19 -4.67
C SER A 32 -18.57 -10.81 -4.04
N MET A 33 -19.75 -10.18 -4.07
CA MET A 33 -19.94 -8.91 -3.35
C MET A 33 -20.12 -9.24 -1.87
N VAL A 34 -19.06 -9.08 -1.08
CA VAL A 34 -19.08 -9.21 0.40
C VAL A 34 -20.18 -8.30 0.94
N ARG A 35 -21.33 -8.89 1.24
CA ARG A 35 -22.60 -8.18 1.45
C ARG A 35 -22.79 -7.77 2.91
N ASP A 36 -22.12 -8.46 3.84
CA ASP A 36 -22.27 -8.28 5.28
C ASP A 36 -20.89 -8.13 5.95
N ILE A 37 -20.29 -6.95 5.79
CA ILE A 37 -19.13 -6.58 6.61
C ILE A 37 -19.66 -6.23 8.00
N ASP A 38 -19.14 -6.91 9.02
CA ASP A 38 -19.43 -6.61 10.43
C ASP A 38 -19.27 -5.11 10.73
N ARG A 39 -20.02 -4.59 11.71
CA ARG A 39 -19.90 -3.18 12.09
C ARG A 39 -18.44 -2.88 12.48
N PRO A 40 -17.78 -1.92 11.81
CA PRO A 40 -16.37 -1.64 12.08
C PRO A 40 -16.21 -1.08 13.50
N VAL A 41 -15.35 -1.75 14.28
CA VAL A 41 -15.00 -1.35 15.65
C VAL A 41 -13.58 -0.79 15.62
N LEU A 42 -13.44 0.50 15.90
CA LEU A 42 -12.15 1.17 16.02
C LEU A 42 -11.93 1.52 17.50
N LEU A 43 -10.84 1.02 18.08
CA LEU A 43 -10.47 1.26 19.49
C LEU A 43 -11.61 0.93 20.47
N GLY A 44 -12.36 -0.14 20.21
CA GLY A 44 -13.48 -0.58 21.04
C GLY A 44 -14.76 0.26 20.93
N ARG A 45 -14.80 1.25 20.02
CA ARG A 45 -16.00 2.05 19.75
C ARG A 45 -16.58 1.69 18.38
N SER A 46 -17.91 1.61 18.30
CA SER A 46 -18.61 1.48 17.02
C SER A 46 -18.44 2.77 16.23
N VAL A 47 -17.84 2.69 15.04
CA VAL A 47 -17.65 3.84 14.15
C VAL A 47 -18.56 3.67 12.94
N THR A 48 -18.96 4.79 12.31
CA THR A 48 -19.74 4.71 11.08
C THR A 48 -18.91 4.07 9.98
N ARG A 49 -19.54 3.29 9.09
CA ARG A 49 -18.87 2.66 7.94
C ARG A 49 -18.09 3.66 7.08
N ARG A 50 -18.61 4.89 6.96
CA ARG A 50 -17.92 5.97 6.22
C ARG A 50 -16.63 6.39 6.90
N ALA A 51 -16.64 6.54 8.23
CA ALA A 51 -15.47 6.97 8.98
C ALA A 51 -14.40 5.87 9.07
N SER A 52 -14.80 4.59 9.19
CA SER A 52 -13.85 3.48 9.11
C SER A 52 -13.20 3.38 7.74
N HIS A 53 -13.97 3.56 6.66
CA HIS A 53 -13.47 3.57 5.29
C HIS A 53 -12.44 4.68 5.07
N VAL A 54 -12.77 5.92 5.43
CA VAL A 54 -11.85 7.07 5.31
C VAL A 54 -10.60 6.89 6.17
N MET A 55 -10.74 6.31 7.37
CA MET A 55 -9.60 6.00 8.22
C MET A 55 -8.68 4.94 7.59
N GLY A 56 -9.25 3.86 7.04
CA GLY A 56 -8.50 2.84 6.31
C GLY A 56 -7.71 3.43 5.14
N MET A 57 -8.37 4.25 4.31
CA MET A 57 -7.74 4.98 3.21
C MET A 57 -6.57 5.86 3.69
N ALA A 58 -6.75 6.60 4.80
CA ALA A 58 -5.71 7.45 5.36
C ALA A 58 -4.52 6.65 5.91
N VAL A 59 -4.78 5.56 6.63
CA VAL A 59 -3.75 4.66 7.18
C VAL A 59 -2.98 3.99 6.05
N TYR A 60 -3.67 3.52 5.01
CA TYR A 60 -3.05 2.94 3.83
C TYR A 60 -2.12 3.93 3.12
N LEU A 61 -2.58 5.16 2.85
CA LEU A 61 -1.76 6.19 2.23
C LEU A 61 -0.55 6.58 3.08
N ALA A 62 -0.75 6.71 4.39
CA ALA A 62 0.35 6.97 5.33
C ALA A 62 1.37 5.83 5.32
N LEU A 63 0.90 4.58 5.31
CA LEU A 63 1.75 3.40 5.23
C LEU A 63 2.56 3.41 3.93
N CYS A 64 1.93 3.63 2.77
CA CYS A 64 2.61 3.74 1.48
C CYS A 64 3.70 4.84 1.46
N ALA A 65 3.41 6.02 2.01
CA ALA A 65 4.35 7.13 2.08
C ALA A 65 5.55 6.80 2.99
N VAL A 66 5.27 6.30 4.19
CA VAL A 66 6.30 5.90 5.16
C VAL A 66 7.15 4.76 4.62
N PHE A 67 6.55 3.79 3.93
CA PHE A 67 7.28 2.67 3.33
C PHE A 67 8.20 3.10 2.19
N GLY A 68 7.73 4.03 1.34
CA GLY A 68 8.58 4.63 0.32
C GLY A 68 9.77 5.38 0.93
N ALA A 69 9.52 6.21 1.95
CA ALA A 69 10.58 6.94 2.65
C ALA A 69 11.58 6.01 3.33
N ALA A 70 11.09 4.97 4.01
CA ALA A 70 11.92 3.97 4.67
C ALA A 70 12.84 3.25 3.67
N PHE A 71 12.33 2.88 2.49
CA PHE A 71 13.16 2.29 1.44
C PHE A 71 14.35 3.19 1.08
N ALA A 72 14.10 4.49 0.86
CA ALA A 72 15.16 5.43 0.56
C ALA A 72 16.16 5.59 1.70
N VAL A 73 15.72 5.55 2.96
CA VAL A 73 16.63 5.54 4.12
C VAL A 73 17.52 4.29 4.10
N PHE A 74 16.98 3.10 3.82
CA PHE A 74 17.80 1.89 3.71
C PHE A 74 18.79 1.92 2.54
N VAL A 75 18.44 2.59 1.44
CA VAL A 75 19.37 2.86 0.32
C VAL A 75 20.46 3.84 0.75
N ASP A 76 20.11 4.97 1.39
CA ASP A 76 21.05 5.98 1.87
C ASP A 76 22.04 5.41 2.91
N LEU A 77 21.59 4.46 3.74
CA LEU A 77 22.41 3.74 4.72
C LEU A 77 23.29 2.63 4.11
N GLY A 78 23.18 2.37 2.80
CA GLY A 78 23.93 1.33 2.11
C GLY A 78 23.48 -0.11 2.41
N VAL A 79 22.33 -0.29 3.06
CA VAL A 79 21.75 -1.61 3.33
C VAL A 79 21.15 -2.20 2.05
N ILE A 80 20.59 -1.35 1.18
CA ILE A 80 20.05 -1.71 -0.12
C ILE A 80 20.90 -1.07 -1.21
N SER A 81 21.25 -1.82 -2.25
CA SER A 81 22.18 -1.40 -3.30
C SER A 81 21.65 -0.33 -4.28
N GLY A 82 20.45 0.20 -4.06
CA GLY A 82 19.83 1.26 -4.87
C GLY A 82 18.37 0.99 -5.26
N TYR A 83 17.87 1.79 -6.22
CA TYR A 83 16.47 1.77 -6.69
C TYR A 83 16.21 0.75 -7.81
N GLY A 84 16.92 -0.37 -7.80
CA GLY A 84 16.72 -1.45 -8.77
C GLY A 84 15.34 -2.11 -8.63
N MET A 85 14.91 -2.81 -9.69
CA MET A 85 13.62 -3.51 -9.68
C MET A 85 13.55 -4.57 -8.56
N ILE A 86 14.55 -5.45 -8.48
CA ILE A 86 14.59 -6.55 -7.50
C ILE A 86 14.44 -6.07 -6.05
N PRO A 87 15.24 -5.12 -5.52
CA PRO A 87 15.09 -4.67 -4.13
C PRO A 87 13.74 -3.99 -3.86
N ILE A 88 13.17 -3.28 -4.84
CA ILE A 88 11.85 -2.67 -4.68
C ILE A 88 10.73 -3.73 -4.61
N PHE A 89 10.80 -4.77 -5.44
CA PHE A 89 9.84 -5.88 -5.37
C PHE A 89 9.96 -6.66 -4.06
N ALA A 90 11.18 -6.91 -3.58
CA ALA A 90 11.40 -7.49 -2.26
C ALA A 90 10.83 -6.60 -1.15
N TRP A 91 10.98 -5.28 -1.26
CA TRP A 91 10.37 -4.32 -0.35
C TRP A 91 8.84 -4.32 -0.42
N GLY A 92 8.28 -4.48 -1.62
CA GLY A 92 6.84 -4.68 -1.85
C GLY A 92 6.29 -5.91 -1.15
N ALA A 93 7.07 -6.99 -1.02
CA ALA A 93 6.67 -8.16 -0.23
C ALA A 93 6.62 -7.84 1.28
N VAL A 94 7.56 -7.06 1.80
CA VAL A 94 7.52 -6.60 3.20
C VAL A 94 6.32 -5.68 3.43
N PHE A 95 6.04 -4.79 2.48
CA PHE A 95 4.84 -3.94 2.50
C PHE A 95 3.57 -4.78 2.52
N ALA A 96 3.47 -5.81 1.67
CA ALA A 96 2.33 -6.72 1.63
C ALA A 96 2.06 -7.37 2.99
N CYS A 97 3.12 -7.87 3.63
CA CYS A 97 3.03 -8.47 4.96
C CYS A 97 2.53 -7.46 6.00
N LEU A 98 3.09 -6.26 6.04
CA LEU A 98 2.68 -5.25 7.04
C LEU A 98 1.27 -4.73 6.77
N HIS A 99 0.91 -4.51 5.52
CA HIS A 99 -0.43 -4.13 5.13
C HIS A 99 -1.44 -5.22 5.55
N GLY A 100 -1.12 -6.48 5.28
CA GLY A 100 -1.94 -7.63 5.66
C GLY A 100 -2.06 -7.89 7.16
N LEU A 101 -1.00 -7.58 7.92
CA LEU A 101 -0.93 -7.81 9.37
C LEU A 101 -1.46 -6.64 10.21
N ILE A 102 -1.42 -5.41 9.67
CA ILE A 102 -1.75 -4.20 10.42
C ILE A 102 -3.03 -3.57 9.87
N THR A 103 -3.04 -3.19 8.59
CA THR A 103 -4.13 -2.39 8.02
C THR A 103 -5.40 -3.21 7.86
N LEU A 104 -5.33 -4.42 7.32
CA LEU A 104 -6.52 -5.25 7.10
C LEU A 104 -7.26 -5.62 8.41
N PRO A 105 -6.58 -5.99 9.51
CA PRO A 105 -7.24 -6.16 10.80
C PRO A 105 -7.87 -4.87 11.34
N LEU A 106 -7.22 -3.71 11.14
CA LEU A 106 -7.76 -2.41 11.56
C LEU A 106 -9.03 -2.02 10.78
N GLU A 107 -9.14 -2.45 9.52
CA GLU A 107 -10.32 -2.28 8.68
C GLU A 107 -11.44 -3.29 8.98
N GLY A 108 -11.15 -4.30 9.82
CA GLY A 108 -12.10 -5.34 10.22
C GLY A 108 -12.09 -6.60 9.34
N HIS A 109 -11.21 -6.65 8.34
CA HIS A 109 -11.09 -7.76 7.40
C HIS A 109 -10.36 -9.00 7.97
N GLY A 110 -9.83 -8.89 9.20
CA GLY A 110 -9.01 -9.93 9.83
C GLY A 110 -7.60 -10.00 9.25
N LEU A 111 -6.79 -10.93 9.76
CA LEU A 111 -5.42 -11.13 9.27
C LEU A 111 -5.45 -11.52 7.79
N PHE A 112 -4.72 -10.78 6.96
CA PHE A 112 -4.68 -10.99 5.49
C PHE A 112 -6.04 -10.94 4.79
N GLY A 113 -7.07 -10.37 5.41
CA GLY A 113 -8.42 -10.31 4.84
C GLY A 113 -9.16 -11.65 4.83
N MET A 114 -8.59 -12.69 5.43
CA MET A 114 -9.11 -14.06 5.39
C MET A 114 -10.46 -14.23 6.09
N LYS A 115 -10.91 -13.25 6.87
CA LYS A 115 -12.23 -13.29 7.48
C LYS A 115 -13.35 -13.07 6.45
N GLU A 116 -13.07 -12.29 5.40
CA GLU A 116 -14.06 -11.87 4.41
C GLU A 116 -14.03 -12.71 3.13
N ASP A 117 -12.83 -12.99 2.61
CA ASP A 117 -12.66 -13.75 1.38
C ASP A 117 -11.35 -14.57 1.42
N ALA A 118 -11.43 -15.83 0.98
CA ALA A 118 -10.26 -16.70 0.81
C ALA A 118 -9.33 -16.21 -0.32
N TRP A 119 -9.85 -15.41 -1.26
CA TRP A 119 -9.07 -14.81 -2.36
C TRP A 119 -8.39 -13.50 -1.96
N PHE A 120 -8.74 -12.91 -0.81
CA PHE A 120 -8.18 -11.63 -0.36
C PHE A 120 -6.64 -11.60 -0.29
N PRO A 121 -5.93 -12.67 0.14
CA PRO A 121 -4.47 -12.70 0.11
C PRO A 121 -3.90 -12.54 -1.31
N ILE A 122 -4.60 -13.03 -2.33
CA ILE A 122 -4.18 -12.88 -3.74
C ILE A 122 -4.33 -11.40 -4.14
N ASP A 123 -5.43 -10.76 -3.79
CA ASP A 123 -5.63 -9.33 -4.03
C ASP A 123 -4.56 -8.48 -3.33
N LEU A 124 -4.22 -8.82 -2.08
CA LEU A 124 -3.15 -8.16 -1.35
C LEU A 124 -1.79 -8.30 -2.07
N VAL A 125 -1.46 -9.48 -2.58
CA VAL A 125 -0.23 -9.72 -3.35
C VAL A 125 -0.25 -8.90 -4.64
N VAL A 126 -1.35 -8.95 -5.41
CA VAL A 126 -1.48 -8.21 -6.67
C VAL A 126 -1.36 -6.70 -6.44
N MET A 127 -2.06 -6.16 -5.44
CA MET A 127 -2.00 -4.73 -5.11
C MET A 127 -0.61 -4.31 -4.64
N SER A 128 0.09 -5.16 -3.89
CA SER A 128 1.46 -4.87 -3.44
C SER A 128 2.48 -4.92 -4.57
N LEU A 129 2.30 -5.84 -5.53
CA LEU A 129 3.11 -5.89 -6.75
C LEU A 129 2.87 -4.65 -7.62
N LEU A 130 1.61 -4.26 -7.82
CA LEU A 130 1.27 -3.03 -8.55
C LEU A 130 1.85 -1.80 -7.85
N TRP A 131 1.82 -1.76 -6.51
CA TRP A 131 2.42 -0.67 -5.75
C TRP A 131 3.93 -0.60 -6.00
N ALA A 132 4.62 -1.74 -5.94
CA ALA A 132 6.05 -1.83 -6.20
C ALA A 132 6.40 -1.42 -7.64
N VAL A 133 5.59 -1.80 -8.63
CA VAL A 133 5.78 -1.40 -10.05
C VAL A 133 5.66 0.11 -10.21
N VAL A 134 4.56 0.71 -9.72
CA VAL A 134 4.33 2.15 -9.85
C VAL A 134 5.39 2.93 -9.07
N PHE A 135 5.74 2.46 -7.86
CA PHE A 135 6.78 3.06 -7.04
C PHE A 135 8.15 3.00 -7.72
N TRP A 136 8.55 1.84 -8.26
CA TRP A 136 9.79 1.70 -9.01
C TRP A 136 9.82 2.65 -10.22
N TRP A 137 8.74 2.69 -11.00
CA TRP A 137 8.65 3.57 -12.18
C TRP A 137 8.79 5.04 -11.80
N LEU A 138 8.08 5.50 -10.76
CA LEU A 138 8.20 6.87 -10.25
C LEU A 138 9.62 7.14 -9.77
N MET A 139 10.21 6.25 -8.97
CA MET A 139 11.58 6.43 -8.47
C MET A 139 12.59 6.55 -9.60
N GLN A 140 12.49 5.72 -10.64
CA GLN A 140 13.37 5.79 -11.81
C GLN A 140 13.20 7.11 -12.58
N LEU A 141 11.96 7.57 -12.74
CA LEU A 141 11.67 8.85 -13.39
C LEU A 141 12.29 10.00 -12.60
N TRP A 142 12.09 10.05 -11.29
CA TRP A 142 12.61 11.13 -10.44
C TRP A 142 14.12 11.07 -10.27
N SER A 143 14.71 9.90 -10.06
CA SER A 143 16.17 9.75 -9.94
C SER A 143 16.87 10.06 -11.25
N GLY A 144 16.25 9.71 -12.39
CA GLY A 144 16.72 10.09 -13.71
C GLY A 144 16.77 11.60 -13.86
N ILE A 145 15.67 12.30 -13.54
CA ILE A 145 15.60 13.76 -13.59
C ILE A 145 16.65 14.44 -12.70
N VAL A 146 16.82 13.98 -11.46
CA VAL A 146 17.80 14.53 -10.51
C VAL A 146 19.25 14.30 -10.96
N SER A 147 19.52 13.24 -11.72
CA SER A 147 20.87 12.95 -12.24
C SER A 147 21.28 13.86 -13.41
N PHE A 148 20.33 14.58 -14.03
CA PHE A 148 20.59 15.52 -15.14
C PHE A 148 20.59 16.99 -14.73
N SER A 149 20.29 17.30 -13.46
CA SER A 149 20.25 18.64 -12.87
C SER A 149 21.46 18.90 -11.98
#